data_AF-A0A5M6CL69-F1
#
_entry.id   AF-A0A5M6CL69-F1
#
_cell.length_a   1.000
_cell.length_b   1.000
_cell.length_c   1.000
_cell.angle_alpha   90.00
_cell.angle_beta   90.00
_cell.angle_gamma   90.00
#
_symmetry.space_group_name_H-M   'P 1'
#
loop_
_entity.id
_entity.type
_entity.pdbx_description
1 polymer ?
#
loop_
_entity_poly.entity_id
_entity_poly.type
_entity_poly.pdbx_seq_one_letter_code
_entity_poly.pdbx_strand_id
1 'polypeptide(L)'
;MGKALAFIGQLAILALVSFGLHFLLQSITKHLPLWDSAYMQLWQIYALQFLLSALLIFAVVGIGKSMPQNLGFLFLGFLTLKLVINYFAISSALKTSTADDFFKYNFLAVFFLFMFFDVYVTYRVLNQSHSS
;
A
#
# COMPACT_ATOMS: atom_id res chain seq x y z
N MET A 1 16.74 2.06 -13.43
CA MET A 1 16.73 1.81 -11.97
C MET A 1 16.57 3.10 -11.17
N GLY A 2 17.25 4.21 -11.52
CA GLY A 2 17.13 5.49 -10.78
C GLY A 2 15.70 6.01 -10.52
N LYS A 3 14.79 5.96 -11.52
CA LYS A 3 13.38 6.39 -11.33
C LYS A 3 12.61 5.52 -10.31
N ALA A 4 12.78 4.20 -10.35
CA ALA A 4 12.13 3.29 -9.40
C ALA A 4 12.64 3.55 -7.97
N LEU A 5 13.96 3.73 -7.80
CA LEU A 5 14.55 4.07 -6.51
C LEU A 5 14.04 5.40 -5.96
N ALA A 6 13.83 6.41 -6.81
CA ALA A 6 13.24 7.67 -6.39
C ALA A 6 11.80 7.50 -5.86
N PHE A 7 10.96 6.71 -6.56
CA PHE A 7 9.62 6.41 -6.08
C PHE A 7 9.62 5.55 -4.81
N ILE A 8 10.57 4.62 -4.66
CA ILE A 8 10.74 3.84 -3.41
C ILE A 8 11.15 4.75 -2.26
N GLY A 9 12.02 5.73 -2.49
CA GLY A 9 12.37 6.75 -1.49
C GLY A 9 11.14 7.55 -1.04
N GLN A 10 10.31 7.99 -1.99
CA GLN A 10 9.03 8.66 -1.69
C GLN A 10 8.07 7.74 -0.92
N LEU A 11 7.98 6.47 -1.30
CA LEU A 11 7.17 5.46 -0.61
C LEU A 11 7.65 5.24 0.83
N ALA A 12 8.96 5.20 1.06
CA ALA A 12 9.54 5.02 2.39
C ALA A 12 9.24 6.22 3.30
N ILE A 13 9.36 7.44 2.77
CA ILE A 13 8.98 8.66 3.48
C ILE A 13 7.49 8.65 3.82
N LEU A 14 6.62 8.34 2.84
CA LEU A 14 5.19 8.22 3.06
C LEU A 14 4.89 7.23 4.18
N ALA A 15 5.43 6.00 4.09
CA ALA A 15 5.22 4.94 5.05
C ALA A 15 5.68 5.34 6.47
N LEU A 16 6.88 5.91 6.60
CA LEU A 16 7.44 6.29 7.90
C LEU A 16 6.65 7.44 8.55
N VAL A 17 6.32 8.49 7.78
CA VAL A 17 5.57 9.64 8.29
C VAL A 17 4.15 9.23 8.69
N SER A 18 3.46 8.50 7.82
CA SER A 18 2.09 8.04 8.10
C SER A 18 2.03 7.01 9.22
N PHE A 19 2.99 6.08 9.31
CA PHE A 19 3.09 5.16 10.46
C PHE A 19 3.27 5.93 11.76
N GLY A 20 4.19 6.90 11.79
CA GLY A 20 4.42 7.75 12.96
C GLY A 20 3.19 8.54 13.38
N LEU A 21 2.49 9.16 12.43
CA LEU A 21 1.23 9.89 12.69
C LEU A 21 0.12 8.95 13.15
N HIS A 22 0.00 7.76 12.55
CA HIS A 22 -1.01 6.77 12.89
C HIS A 22 -0.79 6.20 14.30
N PHE A 23 0.47 5.91 14.64
CA PHE A 23 0.86 5.49 15.99
C PHE A 23 0.62 6.59 17.03
N LEU A 24 1.00 7.85 16.72
CA LEU A 24 0.75 9.00 17.58
C LEU A 24 -0.74 9.20 17.84
N LEU A 25 -1.57 9.13 16.80
CA LEU A 25 -3.02 9.24 16.90
C LEU A 25 -3.59 8.18 17.85
N GLN A 26 -3.17 6.93 17.70
CA GLN A 26 -3.67 5.84 18.55
C GLN A 26 -3.14 5.92 19.99
N SER A 27 -1.96 6.51 20.19
CA SER A 27 -1.44 6.81 21.53
C SER A 27 -2.32 7.84 22.23
N ILE A 28 -2.64 8.97 21.57
CA ILE A 28 -3.47 10.03 22.17
C ILE A 28 -4.93 9.60 22.37
N THR A 29 -5.46 8.73 21.52
CA THR A 29 -6.83 8.19 21.68
C THR A 29 -6.89 6.93 22.57
N LYS A 30 -5.76 6.51 23.17
CA LYS A 30 -5.67 5.33 24.06
C LYS A 30 -6.09 4.01 23.38
N HIS A 31 -5.93 3.90 22.06
CA HIS A 31 -6.24 2.70 21.28
C HIS A 31 -5.07 1.72 21.16
N LEU A 32 -3.87 2.05 21.66
CA LEU A 32 -2.70 1.16 21.60
C LEU A 32 -2.97 -0.27 22.14
N PRO A 33 -3.67 -0.48 23.28
CA PRO A 33 -3.93 -1.82 23.79
C PRO A 33 -4.81 -2.69 22.87
N LEU A 34 -5.57 -2.07 21.96
CA LEU A 34 -6.40 -2.82 21.00
C LEU A 34 -5.54 -3.63 20.00
N TRP A 35 -4.26 -3.28 19.83
CA TRP A 35 -3.35 -4.03 18.97
C TRP A 35 -2.84 -5.34 19.58
N ASP A 36 -2.91 -5.50 20.90
CA ASP A 36 -2.46 -6.73 21.57
C ASP A 36 -3.35 -7.94 21.23
N SER A 37 -4.59 -7.66 20.83
CA SER A 37 -5.58 -8.66 20.41
C SER A 37 -5.89 -8.63 18.90
N ALA A 38 -5.28 -7.71 18.16
CA ALA A 38 -5.49 -7.57 16.73
C ALA A 38 -4.79 -8.70 15.95
N TYR A 39 -5.40 -9.11 14.83
CA TYR A 39 -4.88 -10.17 13.97
C TYR A 39 -3.47 -9.88 13.43
N MET A 40 -3.19 -8.62 13.09
CA MET A 40 -1.84 -8.13 12.79
C MET A 40 -1.60 -6.82 13.52
N GLN A 41 -0.36 -6.61 13.96
CA GLN A 41 0.09 -5.34 14.51
C GLN A 41 0.19 -4.27 13.43
N LEU A 42 0.04 -3.00 13.83
CA LEU A 42 0.06 -1.85 12.91
C LEU A 42 1.29 -1.86 11.98
N TRP A 43 2.48 -2.13 12.52
CA TRP A 43 3.72 -2.15 11.73
C TRP A 43 3.71 -3.25 10.65
N GLN A 44 3.07 -4.39 10.92
CA GLN A 44 2.97 -5.50 9.96
C GLN A 44 2.09 -5.11 8.77
N ILE A 45 1.02 -4.36 9.01
CA ILE A 45 0.15 -3.82 7.95
C ILE A 45 0.95 -2.87 7.05
N TYR A 46 1.70 -1.93 7.65
CA TYR A 46 2.55 -1.00 6.90
C TYR A 46 3.65 -1.73 6.12
N ALA A 47 4.30 -2.72 6.71
CA ALA A 47 5.33 -3.52 6.04
C ALA A 47 4.76 -4.29 4.84
N LEU A 48 3.59 -4.91 4.99
CA LEU A 48 2.89 -5.60 3.91
C LEU A 48 2.57 -4.63 2.76
N GLN A 49 1.93 -3.50 3.04
CA GLN A 49 1.58 -2.54 2.00
C GLN A 49 2.81 -1.93 1.34
N PHE A 50 3.87 -1.67 2.10
CA PHE A 50 5.15 -1.19 1.57
C PHE A 50 5.75 -2.18 0.57
N LEU A 51 5.84 -3.46 0.92
CA LEU A 51 6.40 -4.49 0.04
C LEU A 51 5.59 -4.65 -1.25
N LEU A 52 4.25 -4.70 -1.14
CA LEU A 52 3.38 -4.83 -2.32
C LEU A 52 3.47 -3.62 -3.24
N SER A 53 3.54 -2.41 -2.67
CA SER A 53 3.66 -1.17 -3.45
C SER A 53 5.05 -1.02 -4.06
N ALA A 54 6.11 -1.43 -3.36
CA ALA A 54 7.47 -1.46 -3.90
C ALA A 54 7.56 -2.40 -5.11
N LEU A 55 6.95 -3.59 -5.04
CA LEU A 55 6.87 -4.51 -6.17
C LEU A 55 6.11 -3.90 -7.35
N LEU A 56 4.97 -3.24 -7.09
CA LEU A 56 4.19 -2.54 -8.10
C LEU A 56 4.99 -1.42 -8.77
N ILE A 57 5.76 -0.64 -8.01
CA ILE A 57 6.64 0.41 -8.55
C ILE A 57 7.66 -0.20 -9.53
N PHE A 58 8.31 -1.31 -9.17
CA PHE A 58 9.24 -1.99 -10.07
C PHE A 58 8.55 -2.46 -11.35
N ALA A 59 7.36 -3.04 -11.24
CA ALA A 59 6.57 -3.49 -12.38
C ALA A 59 6.18 -2.32 -13.30
N VAL A 60 5.57 -1.27 -12.75
CA VAL A 60 5.10 -0.09 -13.50
C VAL A 60 6.26 0.67 -14.16
N VAL A 61 7.38 0.88 -13.44
CA VAL A 61 8.55 1.56 -14.02
C VAL A 61 9.25 0.70 -15.07
N GLY A 62 9.29 -0.62 -14.88
CA GLY A 62 9.84 -1.55 -15.87
C GLY A 62 9.01 -1.57 -17.15
N ILE A 63 7.70 -1.78 -17.01
CA ILE A 63 6.73 -1.85 -18.11
C ILE A 63 6.61 -0.52 -18.83
N GLY A 64 6.61 0.61 -18.10
CA GLY A 64 6.51 1.94 -18.70
C GLY A 64 7.66 2.26 -19.67
N LYS A 65 8.78 1.53 -19.60
CA LYS A 65 9.87 1.62 -20.58
C LYS A 65 9.67 0.73 -21.80
N SER A 66 9.07 -0.44 -21.62
CA SER A 66 8.96 -1.45 -22.67
C SER A 66 7.65 -1.37 -23.46
N MET A 67 6.53 -1.04 -22.79
CA MET A 67 5.17 -1.07 -23.34
C MET A 67 4.29 0.07 -22.77
N PRO A 68 4.64 1.35 -23.01
CA PRO A 68 3.94 2.48 -22.38
C PRO A 68 2.43 2.53 -22.69
N GLN A 69 2.04 2.15 -23.91
CA GLN A 69 0.63 2.08 -24.35
C GLN A 69 -0.25 1.12 -23.54
N ASN A 70 0.34 0.10 -22.90
CA ASN A 70 -0.39 -0.91 -22.12
C ASN A 70 -0.25 -0.70 -20.60
N LEU A 71 0.42 0.37 -20.17
CA LEU A 71 0.78 0.57 -18.77
C LEU A 71 -0.44 0.65 -17.85
N GLY A 72 -1.51 1.32 -18.28
CA GLY A 72 -2.75 1.42 -17.50
C GLY A 72 -3.44 0.08 -17.28
N PHE A 73 -3.50 -0.76 -18.33
CA PHE A 73 -4.05 -2.11 -18.25
C PHE A 73 -3.22 -3.02 -17.32
N LEU A 74 -1.90 -2.97 -17.46
CA LEU A 74 -0.98 -3.74 -16.60
C LEU A 74 -1.06 -3.29 -15.15
N PHE A 75 -1.12 -1.99 -14.88
CA PHE A 75 -1.36 -1.45 -13.54
C PHE A 75 -2.64 -2.02 -12.92
N LEU A 76 -3.75 -2.05 -13.67
CA LEU A 76 -5.00 -2.62 -13.19
C LEU A 76 -4.85 -4.11 -12.84
N GLY A 77 -4.09 -4.87 -13.64
CA GLY A 77 -3.75 -6.27 -13.34
C GLY A 77 -2.96 -6.42 -12.02
N PHE A 78 -1.91 -5.62 -11.82
CA PHE A 78 -1.13 -5.64 -10.58
C PHE A 78 -1.93 -5.17 -9.37
N LEU A 79 -2.78 -4.16 -9.52
CA LEU A 79 -3.68 -3.69 -8.47
C LEU A 79 -4.68 -4.79 -8.08
N THR A 80 -5.23 -5.50 -9.06
CA THR A 80 -6.11 -6.65 -8.83
C THR A 80 -5.39 -7.77 -8.08
N LEU A 81 -4.16 -8.11 -8.49
CA LEU A 81 -3.35 -9.09 -7.78
C LEU A 81 -3.05 -8.65 -6.34
N LYS A 82 -2.74 -7.37 -6.12
CA LYS A 82 -2.54 -6.79 -4.79
C LYS A 82 -3.81 -6.93 -3.94
N LEU A 83 -5.00 -6.67 -4.48
CA LEU A 83 -6.27 -6.87 -3.78
C LEU A 83 -6.48 -8.34 -3.36
N VAL A 84 -6.21 -9.28 -4.27
CA VAL A 84 -6.30 -10.72 -3.98
C VAL A 84 -5.35 -11.12 -2.85
N ILE A 85 -4.08 -10.68 -2.91
CA ILE A 85 -3.09 -10.96 -1.86
C ILE A 85 -3.56 -10.41 -0.52
N ASN A 86 -4.08 -9.18 -0.49
CA ASN A 86 -4.61 -8.57 0.73
C ASN A 86 -5.80 -9.37 1.29
N TYR A 87 -6.76 -9.75 0.44
CA TYR A 87 -7.89 -10.56 0.85
C TYR A 87 -7.44 -11.87 1.52
N PHE A 88 -6.51 -12.60 0.91
CA PHE A 88 -5.99 -13.83 1.52
C PHE A 88 -5.27 -13.56 2.84
N ALA A 89 -4.45 -12.50 2.89
CA ALA A 89 -3.69 -12.12 4.09
C ALA A 89 -4.58 -11.82 5.31
N ILE A 90 -5.80 -11.29 5.11
CA ILE A 90 -6.73 -10.98 6.20
C ILE A 90 -7.98 -11.86 6.25
N SER A 91 -8.07 -12.89 5.41
CA SER A 91 -9.28 -13.71 5.27
C SER A 91 -9.76 -14.36 6.57
N SER A 92 -8.82 -14.72 7.45
CA SER A 92 -9.13 -15.25 8.79
C SER A 92 -9.75 -14.18 9.70
N ALA A 93 -9.21 -12.96 9.70
CA ALA A 93 -9.76 -11.82 10.44
C ALA A 93 -11.13 -11.39 9.92
N LEU A 94 -11.39 -11.53 8.62
CA LEU A 94 -12.70 -11.20 8.08
C LEU A 94 -13.84 -12.11 8.59
N LYS A 95 -13.51 -13.31 9.10
CA LYS A 95 -14.49 -14.31 9.58
C LYS A 95 -14.80 -14.20 11.07
N THR A 96 -14.00 -13.47 11.85
CA THR A 96 -14.19 -13.27 13.29
C THR A 96 -15.09 -12.07 13.57
N SER A 97 -16.07 -12.24 14.47
CA SER A 97 -17.19 -11.30 14.66
C SER A 97 -17.02 -10.28 15.78
N THR A 98 -16.06 -10.44 16.71
CA THR A 98 -16.12 -9.72 18.00
C THR A 98 -14.92 -8.81 18.33
N ALA A 99 -13.78 -8.89 17.63
CA ALA A 99 -12.58 -8.09 17.92
C ALA A 99 -12.09 -7.23 16.74
N ASP A 100 -12.88 -7.14 15.66
CA ASP A 100 -12.29 -6.98 14.33
C ASP A 100 -12.58 -5.65 13.62
N ASP A 101 -13.53 -4.83 14.07
CA ASP A 101 -13.81 -3.55 13.39
C ASP A 101 -12.65 -2.57 13.50
N PHE A 102 -12.02 -2.53 14.69
CA PHE A 102 -10.79 -1.76 14.90
C PHE A 102 -9.70 -2.19 13.89
N PHE A 103 -9.38 -3.48 13.83
CA PHE A 103 -8.38 -3.97 12.89
C PHE A 103 -8.77 -3.70 11.43
N LYS A 104 -10.01 -4.02 11.03
CA LYS A 104 -10.53 -3.83 9.67
C LYS A 104 -10.42 -2.38 9.20
N TYR A 105 -10.83 -1.41 10.02
CA TYR A 105 -10.77 0.00 9.66
C TYR A 105 -9.33 0.49 9.52
N ASN A 106 -8.45 0.14 10.46
CA ASN A 106 -7.05 0.53 10.39
C ASN A 106 -6.33 -0.13 9.19
N PHE A 107 -6.62 -1.40 8.91
CA PHE A 107 -6.09 -2.10 7.74
C PHE A 107 -6.53 -1.43 6.44
N LEU A 108 -7.83 -1.13 6.31
CA LEU A 108 -8.40 -0.51 5.12
C LEU A 108 -7.85 0.91 4.90
N ALA A 109 -7.66 1.68 5.99
CA ALA A 109 -7.05 3.01 5.92
C ALA A 109 -5.62 2.95 5.37
N VAL A 110 -4.78 2.04 5.86
CA VAL A 110 -3.41 1.86 5.37
C VAL A 110 -3.42 1.31 3.94
N PHE A 111 -4.32 0.39 3.60
CA PHE A 111 -4.49 -0.09 2.22
C PHE A 111 -4.76 1.06 1.25
N PHE A 112 -5.74 1.93 1.55
CA PHE A 112 -6.08 3.06 0.68
C PHE A 112 -4.95 4.07 0.57
N LEU A 113 -4.26 4.37 1.68
CA LEU A 113 -3.10 5.27 1.66
C LEU A 113 -2.06 4.83 0.63
N PHE A 114 -1.69 3.55 0.64
CA PHE A 114 -0.71 3.01 -0.30
C PHE A 114 -1.27 2.85 -1.71
N MET A 115 -2.57 2.50 -1.85
CA MET A 115 -3.24 2.46 -3.15
C MET A 115 -3.23 3.82 -3.84
N PHE A 116 -3.48 4.92 -3.11
CA PHE A 116 -3.39 6.26 -3.68
C PHE A 116 -1.97 6.59 -4.15
N PHE A 117 -0.95 6.14 -3.40
CA PHE A 117 0.43 6.29 -3.84
C PHE A 117 0.73 5.48 -5.11
N ASP A 118 0.22 4.25 -5.21
CA ASP A 118 0.37 3.42 -6.42
C ASP A 118 -0.25 4.11 -7.65
N VAL A 119 -1.45 4.67 -7.49
CA VAL A 119 -2.12 5.46 -8.54
C VAL A 119 -1.28 6.69 -8.92
N TYR A 120 -0.75 7.41 -7.94
CA TYR A 120 0.14 8.55 -8.18
C TYR A 120 1.39 8.15 -8.98
N VAL A 121 2.05 7.05 -8.62
CA VAL A 121 3.24 6.57 -9.35
C VAL A 121 2.87 6.20 -10.77
N THR A 122 1.81 5.41 -10.97
CA THR A 122 1.36 5.02 -12.32
C THR A 122 1.03 6.24 -13.18
N TYR A 123 0.30 7.21 -12.64
CA TYR A 123 0.00 8.47 -13.32
C TYR A 123 1.27 9.21 -13.75
N ARG A 124 2.26 9.32 -12.85
CA ARG A 124 3.55 9.97 -13.14
C ARG A 124 4.35 9.25 -14.21
N VAL A 125 4.29 7.92 -14.27
CA VAL A 125 4.98 7.13 -15.29
C VAL A 125 4.27 7.26 -16.65
N LEU A 126 2.93 7.20 -16.68
CA LEU A 126 2.11 7.39 -17.89
C LEU A 126 2.36 8.75 -18.55
N ASN A 127 2.37 9.83 -17.76
CA ASN A 127 2.52 11.18 -18.32
C ASN A 127 3.96 11.50 -18.75
N GLN A 128 4.95 10.72 -18.33
CA GLN A 128 6.32 10.85 -18.81
C GLN A 128 6.55 10.19 -20.17
N SER A 129 5.77 9.17 -20.53
CA SER A 129 5.86 8.53 -21.85
C SER A 129 5.17 9.32 -22.96
N HIS A 130 4.29 10.27 -22.63
CA HIS A 130 3.59 11.09 -23.62
C HIS A 130 4.31 12.41 -23.95
N SER A 131 5.35 12.78 -23.21
CA SER A 131 6.10 14.02 -23.40
C SER A 131 7.41 13.84 -24.18
N SER A 132 7.55 12.75 -24.94
CA SER A 132 8.72 12.46 -25.79
C SER A 132 8.37 12.57 -27.26
#